data_AF-A0AA37WRJ0-F1
#
_entry.id   AF-A0AA37WRJ0-F1
#
_cell.length_a   1.000
_cell.length_b   1.000
_cell.length_c   1.000
_cell.angle_alpha   90.00
_cell.angle_beta   90.00
_cell.angle_gamma   90.00
#
_symmetry.space_group_name_H-M   'P 1'
#
loop_
_entity.id
_entity.type
_entity.pdbx_description
1 polymer ?
#
loop_
_entity_poly.entity_id
_entity_poly.type
_entity_poly.pdbx_seq_one_letter_code
_entity_poly.pdbx_strand_id
1 'polypeptide(L)'
;MPEPGSTAAPALTLRQANCQRYDIYRRGGPPHYKMSDEERDARRVGYAARDRAHAAVIRAKRAHERALAKEADAARMAVEVDRIRSEIRVSVKSPTGRLAAIDAAGMLILGPQGAVGCGGALLRTLEVLVGKGRHPVPSLLAVGPWQDEAALRAALDAFRPKLAAIGLWVCRRKAGWRLAKAAT
;
A
#
# COMPACT_ATOMS: atom_id res chain seq x y z
N MET A 1 -29.23 -41.89 82.89
CA MET A 1 -30.15 -42.75 82.11
C MET A 1 -31.47 -42.01 82.04
N PRO A 2 -31.95 -41.49 80.88
CA PRO A 2 -31.73 -41.94 79.49
C PRO A 2 -31.16 -40.90 78.49
N GLU A 3 -30.55 -41.45 77.43
CA GLU A 3 -30.27 -41.08 76.02
C GLU A 3 -30.19 -39.61 75.48
N PRO A 4 -29.20 -39.31 74.59
CA PRO A 4 -29.05 -38.04 73.89
C PRO A 4 -29.85 -38.00 72.56
N GLY A 5 -30.78 -37.05 72.44
CA GLY A 5 -31.51 -36.78 71.20
C GLY A 5 -30.64 -36.09 70.14
N SER A 6 -29.93 -36.89 69.34
CA SER A 6 -29.27 -36.45 68.11
C SER A 6 -30.31 -36.19 67.02
N THR A 7 -30.72 -34.94 66.82
CA THR A 7 -31.57 -34.53 65.70
C THR A 7 -30.68 -34.30 64.46
N ALA A 8 -30.16 -35.38 63.89
CA ALA A 8 -29.53 -35.33 62.58
C ALA A 8 -30.61 -35.15 61.50
N ALA A 9 -30.70 -33.97 60.89
CA ALA A 9 -31.50 -33.77 59.70
C ALA A 9 -30.95 -34.68 58.57
N PRO A 10 -31.80 -35.48 57.88
CA PRO A 10 -31.31 -36.36 56.83
C PRO A 10 -30.77 -35.54 55.67
N ALA A 11 -29.50 -35.78 55.32
CA ALA A 11 -28.89 -35.25 54.11
C ALA A 11 -29.67 -35.78 52.89
N LEU A 12 -30.50 -34.93 52.29
CA LEU A 12 -31.20 -35.23 51.05
C LEU A 12 -30.16 -35.64 50.00
N THR A 13 -30.39 -36.80 49.39
CA THR A 13 -29.56 -37.25 48.27
C THR A 13 -29.64 -36.22 47.14
N LEU A 14 -28.54 -35.99 46.41
CA LEU A 14 -28.45 -35.03 45.30
C LEU A 14 -29.62 -35.17 44.29
N ARG A 15 -30.14 -36.39 44.16
CA ARG A 15 -31.28 -36.73 43.31
C ARG A 15 -32.62 -36.21 43.86
N GLN A 16 -32.86 -36.32 45.17
CA GLN A 16 -34.05 -35.74 45.81
C GLN A 16 -34.00 -34.20 45.83
N ALA A 17 -32.82 -33.61 46.04
CA ALA A 17 -32.64 -32.16 45.94
C ALA A 17 -32.93 -31.64 44.52
N ASN A 18 -32.51 -32.38 43.49
CA ASN A 18 -32.81 -32.03 42.10
C ASN A 18 -34.30 -32.21 41.75
N CYS A 19 -34.99 -33.24 42.26
CA CYS A 19 -36.42 -33.40 42.05
C CYS A 19 -37.24 -32.27 42.71
N GLN A 20 -36.91 -31.89 43.95
CA GLN A 20 -37.56 -30.76 44.62
C GLN A 20 -37.34 -29.44 43.87
N ARG A 21 -36.13 -29.24 43.32
CA ARG A 21 -35.80 -28.07 42.51
C ARG A 21 -36.63 -28.01 41.21
N TYR A 22 -36.94 -29.15 40.60
CA TYR A 22 -37.79 -29.23 39.41
C TYR A 22 -39.28 -29.00 39.69
N ASP A 23 -39.78 -29.45 40.85
CA ASP A 23 -41.18 -29.23 41.24
C ASP A 23 -41.49 -27.74 41.51
N ILE A 24 -40.50 -26.95 41.95
CA ILE A 24 -40.61 -25.49 42.10
C ILE A 24 -40.89 -24.80 40.75
N TYR A 25 -40.31 -25.30 39.65
CA TYR A 25 -40.60 -24.76 38.31
C TYR A 25 -41.97 -25.20 37.77
N ARG A 26 -42.52 -26.32 38.26
CA ARG A 26 -43.79 -26.90 37.80
C ARG A 26 -45.04 -26.29 38.46
N ARG A 27 -44.96 -25.85 39.72
CA ARG A 27 -46.09 -25.27 40.48
C ARG A 27 -46.33 -23.77 40.26
N GLY A 28 -45.73 -23.20 39.22
CA GLY A 28 -45.74 -21.76 38.96
C GLY A 28 -44.32 -21.24 39.04
N GLY A 29 -43.54 -21.52 37.98
CA GLY A 29 -42.21 -20.95 37.80
C GLY A 29 -42.20 -19.43 38.04
N PRO A 30 -41.03 -18.85 38.31
CA PRO A 30 -40.91 -17.43 38.66
C PRO A 30 -41.73 -16.61 37.66
N PRO A 31 -42.48 -15.59 38.12
CA PRO A 31 -43.38 -14.84 37.27
C PRO A 31 -42.61 -14.45 36.02
N HIS A 32 -43.12 -14.82 34.86
CA HIS A 32 -42.58 -14.36 33.59
C HIS A 32 -42.59 -12.84 33.67
N TYR A 33 -41.44 -12.24 34.02
CA TYR A 33 -41.30 -10.81 34.12
C TYR A 33 -41.50 -10.29 32.71
N LYS A 34 -42.73 -9.83 32.42
CA LYS A 34 -43.06 -9.19 31.16
C LYS A 34 -42.33 -7.86 31.17
N MET A 35 -41.10 -7.88 30.67
CA MET A 35 -40.31 -6.67 30.46
C MET A 35 -41.17 -5.68 29.69
N SER A 36 -41.30 -4.47 30.25
CA SER A 36 -42.00 -3.39 29.56
C SER A 36 -41.29 -3.09 28.24
N ASP A 37 -42.02 -2.53 27.28
CA ASP A 37 -41.42 -2.16 26.00
C ASP A 37 -40.29 -1.12 26.21
N GLU A 38 -40.42 -0.24 27.20
CA GLU A 38 -39.37 0.70 27.62
C GLU A 38 -38.09 0.00 28.11
N GLU A 39 -38.21 -1.05 28.95
CA GLU A 39 -37.06 -1.84 29.39
C GLU A 39 -36.41 -2.62 28.24
N ARG A 40 -37.22 -3.06 27.27
CA ARG A 40 -36.74 -3.76 26.08
C ARG A 40 -35.97 -2.82 25.17
N ASP A 41 -36.47 -1.60 24.98
CA ASP A 41 -35.82 -0.56 24.17
C ASP A 41 -34.55 -0.04 24.85
N ALA A 42 -34.58 0.20 26.16
CA ALA A 42 -33.38 0.56 26.94
C ALA A 42 -32.28 -0.51 26.81
N ARG A 43 -32.64 -1.79 26.86
CA ARG A 43 -31.68 -2.88 26.63
C ARG A 43 -31.19 -2.93 25.19
N ARG A 44 -32.05 -2.76 24.18
CA ARG A 44 -31.64 -2.70 22.77
C ARG A 44 -30.65 -1.57 22.51
N VAL A 45 -30.89 -0.39 23.06
CA VAL A 45 -29.96 0.75 22.98
C VAL A 45 -28.63 0.42 23.66
N GLY A 46 -28.67 -0.23 24.84
CA GLY A 46 -27.48 -0.68 25.56
C GLY A 46 -26.65 -1.73 24.79
N TYR A 47 -27.30 -2.68 24.12
CA TYR A 47 -26.61 -3.66 23.26
C TYR A 47 -26.04 -3.00 22.01
N ALA A 48 -26.82 -2.14 21.34
CA ALA A 48 -26.36 -1.42 20.16
C ALA A 48 -25.18 -0.47 20.47
N ALA A 49 -25.09 0.07 21.69
CA ALA A 49 -23.94 0.85 22.14
C ALA A 49 -22.70 -0.03 22.33
N ARG A 50 -22.84 -1.20 22.96
CA ARG A 50 -21.75 -2.17 23.14
C ARG A 50 -21.25 -2.73 21.81
N ASP A 51 -22.14 -3.05 20.88
CA ASP A 51 -21.78 -3.55 19.55
C ASP A 51 -21.04 -2.49 18.75
N ARG A 52 -21.45 -1.21 18.83
CA ARG A 52 -20.72 -0.10 18.21
C ARG A 52 -19.33 0.08 18.82
N ALA A 53 -19.20 0.01 20.15
CA ALA A 53 -17.92 0.09 20.83
C ALA A 53 -16.99 -1.07 20.43
N HIS A 54 -17.52 -2.30 20.42
CA HIS A 54 -16.77 -3.49 20.02
C HIS A 54 -16.34 -3.43 18.55
N ALA A 55 -17.22 -2.98 17.65
CA ALA A 55 -16.89 -2.77 16.24
C ALA A 55 -15.80 -1.71 16.04
N ALA A 56 -15.79 -0.65 16.86
CA ALA A 56 -14.74 0.38 16.81
C ALA A 56 -13.38 -0.19 17.21
N VAL A 57 -13.32 -1.02 18.26
CA VAL A 57 -12.08 -1.70 18.68
C VAL A 57 -11.54 -2.61 17.58
N ILE A 58 -12.41 -3.40 16.93
CA ILE A 58 -12.00 -4.28 15.82
C ILE A 58 -11.45 -3.47 14.64
N ARG A 59 -12.11 -2.35 14.29
CA ARG A 59 -11.64 -1.46 13.21
C ARG A 59 -10.29 -0.85 13.53
N ALA A 60 -10.08 -0.38 14.77
CA ALA A 60 -8.81 0.19 15.22
C ALA A 60 -7.68 -0.86 15.14
N LYS A 61 -7.94 -2.09 15.60
CA LYS A 61 -6.97 -3.19 15.51
C LYS A 61 -6.58 -3.50 14.06
N ARG A 62 -7.56 -3.62 13.16
CA ARG A 62 -7.31 -3.87 11.73
C ARG A 62 -6.59 -2.71 11.04
N ALA A 63 -6.86 -1.47 11.44
CA ALA A 63 -6.16 -0.31 10.91
C ALA A 63 -4.68 -0.31 11.32
N HIS A 64 -4.39 -0.67 12.57
CA HIS A 64 -3.02 -0.84 13.06
C HIS A 64 -2.28 -1.97 12.32
N GLU A 65 -2.91 -3.13 12.15
CA GLU A 65 -2.34 -4.25 11.38
C GLU A 65 -2.05 -3.86 9.91
N ARG A 66 -2.95 -3.10 9.28
CA ARG A 66 -2.72 -2.56 7.91
C ARG A 66 -1.57 -1.55 7.86
N ALA A 67 -1.42 -0.72 8.89
CA ALA A 67 -0.31 0.22 8.97
C ALA A 67 1.04 -0.51 9.08
N LEU A 68 1.12 -1.51 9.96
CA LEU A 68 2.30 -2.36 10.10
C LEU A 68 2.64 -3.14 8.81
N ALA A 69 1.62 -3.66 8.11
CA ALA A 69 1.82 -4.32 6.81
C ALA A 69 2.37 -3.35 5.75
N LYS A 70 1.84 -2.12 5.71
CA LYS A 70 2.30 -1.07 4.79
C LYS A 70 3.74 -0.66 5.06
N GLU A 71 4.15 -0.59 6.33
CA GLU A 71 5.54 -0.31 6.72
C GLU A 71 6.47 -1.46 6.33
N ALA A 72 6.05 -2.71 6.52
CA ALA A 72 6.82 -3.89 6.10
C ALA A 72 6.99 -3.95 4.57
N ASP A 73 5.94 -3.63 3.80
CA ASP A 73 6.02 -3.58 2.33
C ASP A 73 6.90 -2.39 1.86
N ALA A 74 6.83 -1.24 2.52
CA ALA A 74 7.73 -0.12 2.24
C ALA A 74 9.21 -0.47 2.50
N ALA A 75 9.50 -1.20 3.57
CA ALA A 75 10.85 -1.68 3.87
C ALA A 75 11.35 -2.68 2.81
N ARG A 76 10.49 -3.61 2.35
CA ARG A 76 10.82 -4.54 1.26
C ARG A 76 11.10 -3.80 -0.05
N MET A 77 10.28 -2.80 -0.39
CA MET A 77 10.52 -1.97 -1.57
C MET A 77 11.82 -1.17 -1.45
N ALA A 78 12.17 -0.66 -0.28
CA ALA A 78 13.44 0.05 -0.07
C ALA A 78 14.65 -0.88 -0.28
N VAL A 79 14.60 -2.10 0.26
CA VAL A 79 15.63 -3.12 0.05
C VAL A 79 15.74 -3.50 -1.42
N GLU A 80 14.62 -3.67 -2.14
CA GLU A 80 14.64 -3.98 -3.57
C GLU A 80 15.16 -2.81 -4.40
N VAL A 81 14.85 -1.56 -4.03
CA VAL A 81 15.41 -0.36 -4.65
C VAL A 81 16.92 -0.29 -4.42
N ASP A 82 17.41 -0.61 -3.23
CA ASP A 82 18.83 -0.62 -2.93
C ASP A 82 19.57 -1.80 -3.59
N ARG A 83 18.90 -2.95 -3.75
CA ARG A 83 19.37 -4.08 -4.58
C ARG A 83 19.48 -3.67 -6.04
N ILE A 84 18.43 -3.05 -6.60
CA ILE A 84 18.46 -2.54 -7.97
C ILE A 84 19.58 -1.51 -8.13
N ARG A 85 19.76 -0.60 -7.15
CA ARG A 85 20.85 0.39 -7.16
C ARG A 85 22.23 -0.24 -7.10
N SER A 86 22.43 -1.29 -6.32
CA SER A 86 23.70 -2.01 -6.26
C SER A 86 23.95 -2.86 -7.51
N GLU A 87 22.88 -3.24 -8.22
CA GLU A 87 22.92 -3.93 -9.52
C GLU A 87 22.99 -2.99 -10.73
N ILE A 88 22.87 -1.65 -10.54
CA ILE A 88 23.15 -0.67 -11.60
C ILE A 88 24.63 -0.80 -11.99
N ARG A 89 24.85 -1.48 -13.11
CA ARG A 89 26.15 -1.71 -13.73
C ARG A 89 26.81 -0.39 -14.12
N VAL A 90 27.72 0.08 -13.27
CA VAL A 90 28.78 1.04 -13.62
C VAL A 90 29.68 0.37 -14.65
N SER A 91 29.33 0.48 -15.95
CA SER A 91 30.18 0.21 -17.14
C SER A 91 29.38 0.01 -18.44
N VAL A 92 28.04 0.08 -18.42
CA VAL A 92 27.26 -0.08 -19.67
C VAL A 92 27.39 1.20 -20.51
N LYS A 93 28.20 1.12 -21.56
CA LYS A 93 28.41 2.20 -22.53
C LYS A 93 27.49 2.02 -23.73
N SER A 94 27.22 3.12 -24.43
CA SER A 94 26.55 3.06 -25.73
C SER A 94 27.31 2.16 -26.73
N PRO A 95 26.62 1.42 -27.62
CA PRO A 95 27.25 0.63 -28.68
C PRO A 95 28.16 1.49 -29.57
N THR A 96 29.25 0.91 -30.06
CA THR A 96 30.23 1.57 -30.93
C THR A 96 29.54 2.20 -32.15
N GLY A 97 29.80 3.48 -32.41
CA GLY A 97 29.20 4.23 -33.53
C GLY A 97 27.84 4.88 -33.25
N ARG A 98 27.30 4.79 -32.02
CA ARG A 98 26.09 5.49 -31.60
C ARG A 98 26.36 6.45 -30.45
N LEU A 99 25.68 7.61 -30.46
CA LEU A 99 25.77 8.61 -29.40
C LEU A 99 25.14 8.11 -28.10
N ALA A 100 24.02 7.42 -28.21
CA ALA A 100 23.29 6.84 -27.10
C ALA A 100 22.50 5.60 -27.57
N ALA A 101 22.07 4.77 -26.64
CA ALA A 101 21.13 3.68 -26.88
C ALA A 101 20.07 3.65 -25.78
N ILE A 102 18.86 3.23 -26.13
CA ILE A 102 17.76 3.04 -25.18
C ILE A 102 17.62 1.54 -24.90
N ASP A 103 17.65 1.17 -23.62
CA ASP A 103 17.25 -0.14 -23.15
C ASP A 103 15.85 -0.03 -22.55
N ALA A 104 14.84 -0.41 -23.34
CA ALA A 104 13.44 -0.35 -22.95
C ALA A 104 13.09 -1.37 -21.86
N ALA A 105 13.78 -2.51 -21.82
CA ALA A 105 13.54 -3.54 -20.81
C ALA A 105 14.11 -3.09 -19.44
N GLY A 106 15.30 -2.49 -19.45
CA GLY A 106 15.93 -1.92 -18.26
C GLY A 106 15.45 -0.52 -17.87
N MET A 107 14.70 0.16 -18.74
CA MET A 107 14.31 1.57 -18.57
C MET A 107 15.51 2.52 -18.46
N LEU A 108 16.55 2.26 -19.25
CA LEU A 108 17.84 2.95 -19.21
C LEU A 108 18.10 3.72 -20.51
N ILE A 109 18.79 4.85 -20.37
CA ILE A 109 19.54 5.47 -21.46
C ILE A 109 21.03 5.24 -21.25
N LEU A 110 21.67 4.65 -22.26
CA LEU A 110 23.10 4.34 -22.31
C LEU A 110 23.80 5.46 -23.07
N GLY A 111 24.65 6.21 -22.39
CA GLY A 111 25.46 7.28 -22.96
C GLY A 111 26.95 6.94 -23.04
N PRO A 112 27.78 7.87 -23.53
CA PRO A 112 29.22 7.67 -23.66
C PRO A 112 29.95 7.43 -22.33
N GLN A 113 29.46 8.01 -21.22
CA GLN A 113 30.10 7.94 -19.91
C GLN A 113 29.45 6.93 -18.96
N GLY A 114 28.31 6.33 -19.33
CA GLY A 114 27.60 5.37 -18.50
C GLY A 114 26.10 5.32 -18.82
N ALA A 115 25.32 4.76 -17.91
CA ALA A 115 23.87 4.60 -18.05
C ALA A 115 23.12 5.38 -16.97
N VAL A 116 21.91 5.85 -17.28
CA VAL A 116 21.00 6.40 -16.27
C VAL A 116 19.57 5.91 -16.47
N GLY A 117 18.90 5.63 -15.36
CA GLY A 117 17.49 5.24 -15.33
C GLY A 117 16.54 6.40 -15.58
N CYS A 118 15.46 6.12 -16.29
CA CYS A 118 14.49 7.10 -16.75
C CYS A 118 13.07 6.52 -16.73
N GLY A 119 12.07 7.36 -16.41
CA GLY A 119 10.67 6.94 -16.39
C GLY A 119 10.12 6.72 -17.81
N GLY A 120 9.12 5.84 -17.97
CA GLY A 120 8.68 5.37 -19.29
C GLY A 120 8.22 6.46 -20.26
N ALA A 121 7.54 7.49 -19.77
CA ALA A 121 7.13 8.67 -20.54
C ALA A 121 8.34 9.41 -21.16
N LEU A 122 9.38 9.60 -20.35
CA LEU A 122 10.61 10.25 -20.77
C LEU A 122 11.43 9.33 -21.68
N LEU A 123 11.40 8.02 -21.44
CA LEU A 123 12.15 7.03 -22.22
C LEU A 123 11.70 7.00 -23.67
N ARG A 124 10.38 6.94 -23.91
CA ARG A 124 9.80 6.99 -25.26
C ARG A 124 10.18 8.27 -26.01
N THR A 125 10.22 9.38 -25.28
CA THR A 125 10.61 10.68 -25.86
C THR A 125 12.10 10.71 -26.21
N LEU A 126 12.94 10.17 -25.33
CA LEU A 126 14.37 10.05 -25.55
C LEU A 126 14.68 9.08 -26.69
N GLU A 127 13.91 8.01 -26.87
CA GLU A 127 14.05 7.06 -27.97
C GLU A 127 13.96 7.74 -29.33
N VAL A 128 12.99 8.65 -29.49
CA VAL A 128 12.89 9.49 -30.69
C VAL A 128 14.14 10.38 -30.83
N LEU A 129 14.58 11.01 -29.74
CA LEU A 129 15.72 11.94 -29.76
C LEU A 129 17.09 11.28 -29.96
N VAL A 130 17.22 9.98 -29.67
CA VAL A 130 18.42 9.17 -29.98
C VAL A 130 18.52 8.88 -31.48
N GLY A 131 17.40 9.00 -32.20
CA GLY A 131 17.35 8.91 -33.65
C GLY A 131 18.28 9.92 -34.36
N LYS A 132 18.50 9.68 -35.67
CA LYS A 132 19.28 10.60 -36.49
C LYS A 132 18.44 11.84 -36.82
N GLY A 133 18.96 13.02 -36.49
CA GLY A 133 18.43 14.29 -36.99
C GLY A 133 17.87 15.20 -35.89
N ARG A 134 16.98 16.10 -36.29
CA ARG A 134 16.23 16.98 -35.39
C ARG A 134 14.76 16.63 -35.50
N HIS A 135 14.08 16.61 -34.36
CA HIS A 135 12.68 16.24 -34.26
C HIS A 135 11.83 17.47 -33.91
N PRO A 136 10.75 17.74 -34.66
CA PRO A 136 9.87 18.85 -34.36
C PRO A 136 9.08 18.55 -33.08
N VAL A 137 8.70 19.60 -32.35
CA VAL A 137 7.99 19.48 -31.06
C VAL A 137 6.70 18.65 -31.16
N PRO A 138 5.85 18.81 -32.20
CA PRO A 138 4.65 17.98 -32.34
C PRO A 138 4.92 16.48 -32.36
N SER A 139 6.01 16.04 -32.99
CA SER A 139 6.39 14.62 -33.01
C SER A 139 6.81 14.11 -31.63
N LEU A 140 7.37 14.96 -30.77
CA LEU A 140 7.75 14.58 -29.41
C LEU A 140 6.54 14.54 -28.48
N LEU A 141 5.60 15.48 -28.65
CA LEU A 141 4.34 15.49 -27.91
C LEU A 141 3.47 14.28 -28.25
N ALA A 142 3.47 13.81 -29.50
CA ALA A 142 2.70 12.64 -29.93
C ALA A 142 3.18 11.31 -29.33
N VAL A 143 4.43 11.24 -28.85
CA VAL A 143 5.08 9.98 -28.41
C VAL A 143 5.03 9.81 -26.88
N GLY A 144 4.90 10.91 -26.13
CA GLY A 144 4.81 10.89 -24.67
C GLY A 144 3.48 11.45 -24.15
N PRO A 145 3.18 11.26 -22.86
CA PRO A 145 1.99 11.82 -22.22
C PRO A 145 2.19 13.32 -21.87
N TRP A 146 2.67 14.11 -22.82
CA TRP A 146 2.96 15.53 -22.62
C TRP A 146 1.74 16.36 -23.02
N GLN A 147 1.27 17.21 -22.10
CA GLN A 147 0.12 18.08 -22.37
C GLN A 147 0.48 19.19 -23.37
N ASP A 148 1.66 19.77 -23.22
CA ASP A 148 2.15 20.86 -24.06
C ASP A 148 3.69 20.89 -24.14
N GLU A 149 4.23 21.81 -24.94
CA GLU A 149 5.68 22.01 -25.06
C GLU A 149 6.33 22.44 -23.74
N ALA A 150 5.63 23.17 -22.89
CA ALA A 150 6.16 23.68 -21.62
C ALA A 150 6.40 22.55 -20.63
N ALA A 151 5.48 21.59 -20.52
CA ALA A 151 5.58 20.40 -19.68
C ALA A 151 6.70 19.48 -20.16
N LEU A 152 6.80 19.26 -21.47
CA LEU A 152 7.91 18.50 -22.06
C LEU A 152 9.26 19.18 -21.76
N ARG A 153 9.32 20.50 -21.92
CA ARG A 153 10.52 21.27 -21.63
C ARG A 153 10.91 21.17 -20.16
N ALA A 154 9.96 21.35 -19.24
CA ALA A 154 10.21 21.26 -17.82
C ALA A 154 10.72 19.88 -17.42
N ALA A 155 10.14 18.81 -17.98
CA ALA A 155 10.58 17.44 -17.74
C ALA A 155 12.02 17.19 -18.23
N LEU A 156 12.35 17.67 -19.44
CA LEU A 156 13.70 17.54 -19.99
C LEU A 156 14.71 18.39 -19.23
N ASP A 157 14.35 19.62 -18.84
CA ASP A 157 15.20 20.51 -18.04
C ASP A 157 15.49 19.90 -16.65
N ALA A 158 14.49 19.31 -15.99
CA ALA A 158 14.69 18.58 -14.73
C ALA A 158 15.61 17.36 -14.89
N PHE A 159 15.64 16.74 -16.07
CA PHE A 159 16.48 15.58 -16.37
C PHE A 159 17.89 15.95 -16.88
N ARG A 160 18.18 17.24 -17.14
CA ARG A 160 19.48 17.69 -17.66
C ARG A 160 20.69 17.27 -16.82
N PRO A 161 20.69 17.35 -15.48
CA PRO A 161 21.84 16.94 -14.69
C PRO A 161 22.21 15.46 -14.92
N LYS A 162 21.18 14.61 -15.08
CA LYS A 162 21.36 13.17 -15.33
C LYS A 162 21.90 12.89 -16.73
N LEU A 163 21.43 13.63 -17.74
CA LEU A 163 21.98 13.53 -19.10
C LEU A 163 23.44 14.00 -19.14
N ALA A 164 23.75 15.11 -18.46
CA ALA A 164 25.12 15.63 -18.41
C ALA A 164 26.08 14.63 -17.75
N ALA A 165 25.64 13.94 -16.69
CA ALA A 165 26.43 12.91 -16.01
C ALA A 165 26.78 11.70 -16.89
N ILE A 166 25.99 11.43 -17.94
CA ILE A 166 26.28 10.39 -18.93
C ILE A 166 26.91 10.93 -20.22
N GLY A 167 27.25 12.22 -20.26
CA GLY A 167 27.91 12.88 -21.39
C GLY A 167 26.95 13.31 -22.52
N LEU A 168 25.67 13.50 -22.24
CA LEU A 168 24.64 13.90 -23.19
C LEU A 168 24.00 15.25 -22.84
N TRP A 169 23.46 15.93 -23.84
CA TRP A 169 22.63 17.12 -23.66
C TRP A 169 21.56 17.21 -24.74
N VAL A 170 20.47 17.92 -24.43
CA VAL A 170 19.39 18.20 -25.38
C VAL A 170 19.65 19.54 -26.06
N CYS A 171 19.82 19.52 -27.38
CA CYS A 171 20.05 20.71 -28.20
C CYS A 171 18.76 21.13 -28.90
N ARG A 172 18.22 22.30 -28.51
CA ARG A 172 17.07 22.94 -29.15
C ARG A 172 17.52 23.97 -30.18
N ARG A 173 16.98 23.92 -31.40
CA ARG A 173 17.09 24.99 -32.42
C ARG A 173 15.76 25.15 -33.16
N LYS A 174 15.67 26.15 -34.05
CA LYS A 174 14.47 26.40 -34.87
C LYS A 174 13.95 25.17 -35.60
N ALA A 175 14.85 24.31 -36.09
CA ALA A 175 14.51 23.07 -36.80
C ALA A 175 14.14 21.88 -35.88
N GLY A 176 14.00 22.09 -34.57
CA GLY A 176 13.62 21.05 -33.61
C GLY A 176 14.73 20.65 -32.63
N TRP A 177 14.45 19.57 -31.91
CA TRP A 177 15.21 19.09 -30.76
C TRP A 177 16.02 17.85 -31.15
N ARG A 178 17.18 17.68 -30.54
CA ARG A 178 18.03 16.48 -30.72
C ARG A 178 18.84 16.19 -29.46
N LEU A 179 19.26 14.95 -29.27
CA LEU A 179 20.35 14.65 -28.36
C LEU A 179 21.70 14.96 -29.04
N ALA A 180 22.63 15.46 -28.24
CA ALA A 180 23.99 15.74 -28.65
C ALA A 180 24.97 15.35 -27.54
N LYS A 181 26.25 15.18 -27.89
CA LYS A 181 27.32 14.91 -26.92
C LYS A 181 27.60 16.17 -26.13
N ALA A 182 27.64 16.07 -24.81
CA ALA A 182 28.05 17.19 -23.97
C ALA A 182 29.47 17.61 -24.35
N ALA A 183 29.71 18.91 -24.46
CA ALA A 183 31.07 19.42 -24.55
C ALA A 183 31.72 19.14 -23.20
N THR A 184 32.67 18.21 -23.18
CA THR A 184 33.64 18.05 -22.08
C THR A 184 34.46 19.30 -21.95
#